data_AF-A0A3E3DZL8-F1
#
_entry.id   AF-A0A3E3DZL8-F1
#
_cell.length_a   1.000
_cell.length_b   1.000
_cell.length_c   1.000
_cell.angle_alpha   90.00
_cell.angle_beta   90.00
_cell.angle_gamma   90.00
#
_symmetry.space_group_name_H-M   'P 1'
#
loop_
_entity.id
_entity.type
_entity.pdbx_description
1 polymer ?
#
loop_
_entity_poly.entity_id
_entity_poly.type
_entity_poly.pdbx_seq_one_letter_code
_entity_poly.pdbx_strand_id
1 'polypeptide(L)'
;MKGGNRVIPKHAVISESKKYKEWITIIGTYICAYCLGNNHKIIQKRSDVRWMPPVHPKCNCFIIKLKTILKGTATEKGDYGTDWWLKVMHKLPDNYIEYDEAMRKGWNPKVGNLHRTIPGKMIGGNIFQNKKKLLPIKSGRIWYEADFDYKWGYRNNKRLLYSNDGLVFATYDHYVSFYEII
;
A
#
# COMPACT_ATOMS: atom_id res chain seq x y z
N MET A 1 13.96 7.69 7.33
CA MET A 1 13.55 7.33 5.96
C MET A 1 13.06 8.61 5.30
N LYS A 2 13.76 9.10 4.27
CA LYS A 2 13.30 10.27 3.51
C LYS A 2 11.97 9.87 2.85
N GLY A 3 10.87 10.48 3.27
CA GLY A 3 9.57 10.25 2.66
C GLY A 3 9.67 10.61 1.18
N GLY A 4 9.62 9.61 0.31
CA GLY A 4 9.44 9.88 -1.11
C GLY A 4 8.16 10.71 -1.27
N ASN A 5 8.20 11.75 -2.10
CA ASN A 5 7.04 12.61 -2.30
C ASN A 5 5.82 11.75 -2.62
N ARG A 6 4.78 11.87 -1.77
CA ARG A 6 3.51 11.19 -1.91
C ARG A 6 2.76 11.80 -3.10
N VAL A 7 3.06 11.32 -4.30
CA VAL A 7 2.43 11.81 -5.54
C VAL A 7 1.34 10.83 -5.96
N ILE A 8 0.10 11.20 -5.61
CA ILE A 8 -1.13 10.55 -6.08
C ILE A 8 -1.46 11.11 -7.47
N PRO A 9 -1.99 10.31 -8.42
CA PRO A 9 -2.39 10.83 -9.72
C PRO A 9 -3.42 11.97 -9.59
N LYS A 10 -3.31 12.99 -10.45
CA LYS A 10 -4.20 14.17 -10.41
C LYS A 10 -5.66 13.83 -10.70
N HIS A 11 -5.89 12.78 -11.48
CA HIS A 11 -7.22 12.27 -11.82
C HIS A 11 -7.78 11.28 -10.78
N ALA A 12 -7.05 11.03 -9.68
CA ALA A 12 -7.53 10.12 -8.64
C ALA A 12 -8.82 10.66 -8.01
N VAL A 13 -9.87 9.85 -8.02
CA VAL A 13 -11.15 10.18 -7.38
C VAL A 13 -11.09 9.73 -5.93
N ILE A 14 -10.92 10.68 -5.01
CA ILE A 14 -10.72 10.43 -3.58
C ILE A 14 -12.04 10.58 -2.82
N SER A 15 -12.28 9.68 -1.87
CA SER A 15 -13.40 9.77 -0.92
C SER A 15 -12.98 9.25 0.47
N GLU A 16 -13.95 8.97 1.34
CA GLU A 16 -13.74 8.43 2.67
C GLU A 16 -14.27 6.99 2.79
N SER A 17 -13.50 6.16 3.48
CA SER A 17 -13.86 4.76 3.70
C SER A 17 -15.08 4.63 4.61
N LYS A 18 -16.02 3.77 4.20
CA LYS A 18 -17.14 3.33 5.05
C LYS A 18 -16.75 2.22 6.02
N LYS A 19 -15.64 1.52 5.75
CA LYS A 19 -15.21 0.29 6.45
C LYS A 19 -14.02 0.52 7.37
N TYR A 20 -13.15 1.46 7.06
CA TYR A 20 -11.87 1.64 7.72
C TYR A 20 -11.65 3.06 8.23
N LYS A 21 -10.86 3.14 9.30
CA LYS A 21 -10.32 4.35 9.89
C LYS A 21 -8.80 4.27 9.85
N GLU A 22 -8.14 5.38 10.05
CA GLU A 22 -6.69 5.49 10.09
C GLU A 22 -6.27 6.09 11.44
N TRP A 23 -5.29 5.48 12.08
CA TRP A 23 -4.62 6.04 13.24
C TRP A 23 -3.55 7.02 12.79
N ILE A 24 -3.66 8.27 13.25
CA ILE A 24 -2.66 9.31 13.01
C ILE A 24 -1.97 9.66 14.32
N THR A 25 -0.65 9.79 14.25
CA THR A 25 0.16 10.29 15.36
C THR A 25 0.83 11.59 14.95
N ILE A 26 0.71 12.62 15.78
CA ILE A 26 1.51 13.84 15.63
C ILE A 26 2.94 13.53 16.09
N ILE A 27 3.86 13.52 15.13
CA ILE A 27 5.27 13.24 15.39
C ILE A 27 5.93 14.48 15.98
N GLY A 28 6.48 14.34 17.17
CA GLY A 28 7.24 15.38 17.86
C GLY A 28 8.35 14.77 18.72
N THR A 29 9.07 15.62 19.45
CA THR A 29 10.29 15.26 20.18
C THR A 29 10.12 14.12 21.20
N TYR A 30 8.93 13.97 21.79
CA TYR A 30 8.66 13.01 22.87
C TYR A 30 7.69 11.89 22.47
N ILE A 31 7.62 11.54 21.19
CA ILE A 31 6.79 10.43 20.72
C ILE A 31 7.29 9.09 21.27
N CYS A 32 6.39 8.29 21.85
CA CYS A 32 6.73 6.93 22.29
C CYS A 32 6.71 5.93 21.13
N ALA A 33 7.45 4.82 21.27
CA ALA A 33 7.52 3.78 20.24
C ALA A 33 6.15 3.17 19.90
N TYR A 34 5.24 3.08 20.87
CA TYR A 34 3.88 2.57 20.64
C TYR A 34 3.09 3.49 19.70
N CYS A 35 3.06 4.80 19.96
CA CYS A 35 2.36 5.76 19.11
C CYS A 35 2.99 5.80 17.71
N LEU A 36 4.32 5.87 17.63
CA LEU A 36 5.04 5.84 16.35
C LEU A 36 4.73 4.57 15.54
N GLY A 37 4.69 3.40 16.20
CA GLY A 37 4.39 2.12 15.57
C GLY A 37 2.95 1.98 15.07
N ASN A 38 2.01 2.76 15.61
CA ASN A 38 0.62 2.78 15.16
C ASN A 38 0.33 3.89 14.13
N ASN A 39 1.28 4.78 13.84
CA ASN A 39 1.05 5.82 12.84
C ASN A 39 0.73 5.22 11.46
N HIS A 40 -0.33 5.73 10.82
CA HIS A 40 -0.93 5.23 9.58
C HIS A 40 -1.52 3.80 9.64
N LYS A 41 -1.73 3.25 10.84
CA LYS A 41 -2.38 1.95 10.98
C LYS A 41 -3.84 2.01 10.59
N ILE A 42 -4.26 1.07 9.75
CA ILE A 42 -5.64 0.92 9.29
C ILE A 42 -6.42 0.09 10.30
N ILE A 43 -7.56 0.63 10.71
CA ILE A 43 -8.42 0.08 11.75
C ILE A 43 -9.80 -0.18 11.17
N GLN A 44 -10.40 -1.34 11.45
CA GLN A 44 -11.77 -1.61 11.04
C GLN A 44 -12.74 -0.72 11.82
N LYS A 45 -13.76 -0.16 11.17
CA LYS A 45 -14.71 0.77 11.81
C LYS A 45 -15.40 0.19 13.06
N ARG A 46 -15.64 -1.12 13.07
CA ARG A 46 -16.27 -1.87 14.18
C ARG A 46 -15.27 -2.41 15.21
N SER A 47 -13.99 -2.09 15.11
CA SER A 47 -12.98 -2.56 16.08
C SER A 47 -13.27 -2.05 17.49
N ASP A 48 -12.88 -2.83 18.50
CA ASP A 48 -13.00 -2.48 19.91
C ASP A 48 -12.44 -1.08 20.20
N VAL A 49 -13.26 -0.25 20.84
CA VAL A 49 -12.97 1.14 21.20
C VAL A 49 -11.88 1.22 22.27
N ARG A 50 -11.66 0.13 23.02
CA ARG A 50 -10.73 0.05 24.16
C ARG A 50 -9.28 0.40 23.83
N TRP A 51 -8.90 0.29 22.56
CA TRP A 51 -7.53 0.57 22.10
C TRP A 51 -7.41 1.85 21.28
N MET A 52 -8.43 2.72 21.27
CA MET A 52 -8.40 4.00 20.57
C MET A 52 -7.64 5.06 21.37
N PRO A 53 -7.01 6.05 20.70
CA PRO A 53 -6.36 7.15 21.38
C PRO A 53 -7.36 8.08 22.07
N PRO A 54 -6.96 8.73 23.19
CA PRO A 54 -5.63 8.70 23.79
C PRO A 54 -5.38 7.41 24.59
N VAL A 55 -4.19 6.80 24.43
CA VAL A 55 -3.82 5.53 25.10
C VAL A 55 -2.90 5.70 26.32
N HIS A 56 -2.40 6.91 26.55
CA HIS A 56 -1.58 7.28 27.71
C HIS A 56 -1.59 8.82 27.87
N PRO A 57 -1.16 9.37 29.03
CA PRO A 57 -1.29 10.81 29.31
C PRO A 57 -0.64 11.75 28.27
N LYS A 58 0.51 11.36 27.71
CA LYS A 58 1.21 12.14 26.65
C LYS A 58 0.85 11.71 25.21
N CYS A 59 -0.29 11.07 24.99
CA CYS A 59 -0.65 10.51 23.69
C CYS A 59 -1.13 11.62 22.75
N ASN A 60 -0.40 11.82 21.66
CA ASN A 60 -0.76 12.80 20.63
C ASN A 60 -1.24 12.09 19.34
N CYS A 61 -2.23 11.21 19.52
CA CYS A 61 -2.81 10.40 18.45
C CYS A 61 -4.30 10.67 18.31
N PHE A 62 -4.83 10.47 17.11
CA PHE A 62 -6.25 10.58 16.84
C PHE A 62 -6.65 9.64 15.69
N ILE A 63 -7.95 9.39 15.57
CA ILE A 63 -8.50 8.52 14.54
C ILE A 63 -9.25 9.36 13.51
N ILE A 64 -8.87 9.20 12.24
CA ILE A 64 -9.58 9.80 11.10
C ILE A 64 -10.24 8.70 10.26
N LYS A 65 -11.13 9.08 9.33
CA LYS A 65 -11.58 8.13 8.30
C LYS A 65 -10.44 7.89 7.31
N LEU A 66 -10.26 6.63 6.93
CA LEU A 66 -9.27 6.30 5.92
C LEU A 66 -9.71 6.87 4.57
N LYS A 67 -8.78 7.45 3.80
CA LYS A 67 -9.05 7.89 2.43
C LYS A 67 -9.17 6.69 1.48
N THR A 68 -10.11 6.78 0.55
CA THR A 68 -10.30 5.80 -0.54
C THR A 68 -9.90 6.42 -1.86
N ILE A 69 -9.54 5.58 -2.83
CA ILE A 69 -9.42 5.96 -4.25
C ILE A 69 -10.31 5.02 -5.06
N LEU A 70 -11.10 5.59 -5.98
CA LEU A 70 -11.91 4.80 -6.90
C LEU A 70 -11.01 3.96 -7.81
N LYS A 71 -11.29 2.67 -7.95
CA LYS A 71 -10.60 1.81 -8.94
C LYS A 71 -10.66 2.42 -10.34
N GLY A 72 -9.61 2.21 -11.12
CA GLY A 72 -9.44 2.86 -12.42
C GLY A 72 -8.92 4.30 -12.32
N THR A 73 -8.67 4.81 -11.11
CA THR A 73 -8.12 6.16 -10.92
C THR A 73 -6.88 6.19 -10.02
N ALA A 74 -6.48 5.05 -9.43
CA ALA A 74 -5.33 4.98 -8.54
C ALA A 74 -3.99 4.88 -9.27
N THR A 75 -4.00 4.47 -10.54
CA THR A 75 -2.81 4.32 -11.39
C THR A 75 -2.88 5.24 -12.60
N GLU A 76 -1.74 5.44 -13.29
CA GLU A 76 -1.68 6.28 -14.50
C GLU A 76 -2.48 5.67 -15.68
N LYS A 77 -2.77 4.36 -15.65
CA LYS A 77 -3.40 3.63 -16.77
C LYS A 77 -4.92 3.61 -16.76
N GLY A 78 -5.58 4.31 -15.85
CA GLY A 78 -7.04 4.36 -15.82
C GLY A 78 -7.66 2.97 -15.55
N ASP A 79 -8.74 2.64 -16.27
CA ASP A 79 -9.41 1.34 -16.21
C ASP A 79 -8.57 0.16 -16.75
N TYR A 80 -7.43 0.44 -17.40
CA TYR A 80 -6.45 -0.57 -17.78
C TYR A 80 -5.36 -0.75 -16.70
N GLY A 81 -5.52 -0.06 -15.57
CA GLY A 81 -4.61 -0.07 -14.44
C GLY A 81 -4.69 -1.32 -13.58
N THR A 82 -3.59 -1.62 -12.89
CA THR A 82 -3.49 -2.76 -11.98
C THR A 82 -4.52 -2.70 -10.84
N ASP A 83 -4.88 -1.50 -10.41
CA ASP A 83 -5.91 -1.28 -9.39
C ASP A 83 -7.29 -1.73 -9.87
N TRP A 84 -7.65 -1.43 -11.11
CA TRP A 84 -8.87 -1.93 -11.73
C TRP A 84 -8.83 -3.46 -11.90
N TRP A 85 -7.73 -4.00 -12.45
CA TRP A 85 -7.55 -5.44 -12.64
C TRP A 85 -7.70 -6.24 -11.35
N LEU A 86 -7.05 -5.81 -10.26
CA LEU A 86 -7.18 -6.48 -8.97
C LEU A 86 -8.60 -6.42 -8.41
N LYS A 87 -9.32 -5.31 -8.65
CA LYS A 87 -10.68 -5.12 -8.13
C LYS A 87 -11.77 -5.82 -8.94
N VAL A 88 -11.59 -5.96 -10.24
CA VAL A 88 -12.61 -6.50 -11.15
C VAL A 88 -12.28 -7.92 -11.60
N MET A 89 -11.01 -8.18 -11.93
CA MET A 89 -10.57 -9.48 -12.44
C MET A 89 -9.97 -10.38 -11.34
N HIS A 90 -9.77 -9.86 -10.13
CA HIS A 90 -9.17 -10.57 -8.99
C HIS A 90 -7.80 -11.19 -9.27
N LYS A 91 -7.07 -10.64 -10.26
CA LYS A 91 -5.73 -11.10 -10.64
C LYS A 91 -4.87 -9.94 -11.12
N LEU A 92 -3.55 -10.11 -11.02
CA LEU A 92 -2.61 -9.19 -11.65
C LEU A 92 -2.67 -9.35 -13.18
N PRO A 93 -2.45 -8.28 -13.96
CA PRO A 93 -2.24 -8.39 -15.39
C PRO A 93 -1.01 -9.24 -15.73
N ASP A 94 -0.95 -9.78 -16.95
CA ASP A 94 0.10 -10.73 -17.36
C ASP A 94 1.50 -10.09 -17.49
N ASN A 95 1.60 -8.77 -17.40
CA ASN A 95 2.88 -8.06 -17.43
C ASN A 95 3.57 -8.02 -16.06
N TYR A 96 3.07 -8.74 -15.06
CA TYR A 96 3.77 -8.93 -13.79
C TYR A 96 4.71 -10.13 -13.80
N ILE A 97 5.73 -10.06 -12.95
CA ILE A 97 6.69 -11.12 -12.70
C ILE A 97 7.08 -11.10 -11.22
N GLU A 98 7.22 -12.28 -10.62
CA GLU A 98 7.65 -12.39 -9.23
C GLU A 98 9.12 -12.00 -9.07
N TYR A 99 9.46 -11.44 -7.90
CA TYR A 99 10.81 -10.98 -7.56
C TYR A 99 11.90 -12.02 -7.87
N ASP A 100 11.73 -13.26 -7.39
CA ASP A 100 12.74 -14.31 -7.54
C ASP A 100 12.87 -14.78 -8.99
N GLU A 101 11.77 -14.81 -9.74
CA GLU A 101 11.81 -15.11 -11.17
C GLU A 101 12.54 -14.02 -11.96
N ALA A 102 12.28 -12.75 -11.64
CA ALA A 102 12.97 -11.63 -12.27
C ALA A 102 14.48 -11.68 -12.00
N MET A 103 14.89 -11.98 -10.76
CA MET A 103 16.30 -12.18 -10.39
C MET A 103 16.95 -13.30 -11.21
N ARG A 104 16.28 -14.46 -11.34
CA ARG A 104 16.77 -15.58 -12.17
C ARG A 104 16.90 -15.22 -13.65
N LYS A 105 16.06 -14.31 -14.15
CA LYS A 105 16.09 -13.78 -15.52
C LYS A 105 17.07 -12.60 -15.71
N GLY A 106 17.97 -12.37 -14.75
CA GLY A 106 19.07 -11.40 -14.87
C GLY A 106 18.75 -9.99 -14.38
N TRP A 107 17.59 -9.77 -13.77
CA TRP A 107 17.34 -8.51 -13.09
C TRP A 107 18.27 -8.36 -11.87
N ASN A 108 18.92 -7.22 -11.76
CA ASN A 108 19.70 -6.79 -10.62
C ASN A 108 19.10 -5.49 -10.04
N PRO A 109 18.46 -5.53 -8.85
CA PRO A 109 17.83 -4.36 -8.23
C PRO A 109 18.83 -3.25 -7.89
N LYS A 110 20.12 -3.59 -7.64
CA LYS A 110 21.16 -2.62 -7.33
C LYS A 110 21.57 -1.77 -8.53
N VAL A 111 21.26 -2.23 -9.75
CA VAL A 111 21.60 -1.53 -11.01
C VAL A 111 20.36 -0.97 -11.70
N GLY A 112 19.16 -1.42 -11.34
CA GLY A 112 17.91 -0.90 -11.93
C GLY A 112 17.71 -1.33 -13.39
N ASN A 113 18.16 -2.54 -13.76
CA ASN A 113 18.16 -3.01 -15.15
C ASN A 113 16.92 -3.82 -15.56
N LEU A 114 15.82 -3.82 -14.79
CA LEU A 114 14.63 -4.65 -15.06
C LEU A 114 14.10 -4.45 -16.49
N HIS A 115 13.91 -3.18 -16.88
CA HIS A 115 13.47 -2.81 -18.22
C HIS A 115 14.38 -3.27 -19.37
N ARG A 116 15.66 -3.58 -19.09
CA ARG A 116 16.63 -4.08 -20.08
C ARG A 116 16.63 -5.59 -20.16
N THR A 117 16.55 -6.28 -19.03
CA THR A 117 16.61 -7.74 -18.97
C THR A 117 15.25 -8.38 -19.26
N ILE A 118 14.17 -7.72 -18.84
CA ILE A 118 12.80 -8.24 -18.94
C ILE A 118 11.87 -7.09 -19.36
N PRO A 119 11.93 -6.66 -20.64
CA PRO A 119 11.16 -5.52 -21.13
C PRO A 119 9.65 -5.66 -20.91
N GLY A 120 9.00 -4.55 -20.54
CA GLY A 120 7.55 -4.48 -20.34
C GLY A 120 7.02 -5.10 -19.05
N LYS A 121 7.87 -5.73 -18.23
CA LYS A 121 7.45 -6.35 -16.97
C LYS A 121 7.55 -5.42 -15.76
N MET A 122 6.72 -5.69 -14.76
CA MET A 122 6.76 -5.06 -13.43
C MET A 122 6.84 -6.13 -12.34
N ILE A 123 7.46 -5.80 -11.20
CA ILE A 123 7.54 -6.71 -10.06
C ILE A 123 6.19 -6.80 -9.35
N GLY A 124 5.72 -8.00 -9.05
CA GLY A 124 4.53 -8.21 -8.24
C GLY A 124 4.13 -9.67 -8.14
N GLY A 125 3.19 -9.96 -7.24
CA GLY A 125 2.74 -11.32 -6.95
C GLY A 125 3.33 -11.91 -5.66
N ASN A 126 4.37 -11.28 -5.12
CA ASN A 126 5.05 -11.77 -3.92
C ASN A 126 4.23 -11.51 -2.64
N ILE A 127 4.41 -12.38 -1.64
CA ILE A 127 3.76 -12.25 -0.33
C ILE A 127 4.28 -10.98 0.38
N PHE A 128 3.35 -10.12 0.78
CA PHE A 128 3.61 -8.98 1.66
C PHE A 128 3.35 -9.39 3.11
N GLN A 129 4.40 -9.42 3.93
CA GLN A 129 4.29 -9.98 5.28
C GLN A 129 3.53 -9.12 6.29
N ASN A 130 3.22 -7.85 5.97
CA ASN A 130 2.57 -6.90 6.88
C ASN A 130 3.21 -6.87 8.29
N LYS A 131 4.56 -6.89 8.37
CA LYS A 131 5.31 -7.02 9.64
C LYS A 131 4.92 -5.95 10.67
N LYS A 132 4.69 -4.72 10.21
CA LYS A 132 4.28 -3.58 11.05
C LYS A 132 2.80 -3.61 11.45
N LYS A 133 2.02 -4.58 10.93
CA LYS A 133 0.59 -4.75 11.22
C LYS A 133 -0.22 -3.47 10.95
N LEU A 134 0.14 -2.75 9.88
CA LEU A 134 -0.52 -1.52 9.46
C LEU A 134 -1.77 -1.80 8.64
N LEU A 135 -1.79 -2.90 7.88
CA LEU A 135 -2.99 -3.33 7.17
C LEU A 135 -3.90 -4.21 8.05
N PRO A 136 -5.21 -4.28 7.75
CA PRO A 136 -6.16 -5.10 8.50
C PRO A 136 -5.78 -6.58 8.55
N ILE A 137 -5.75 -7.14 9.76
CA ILE A 137 -5.44 -8.56 10.01
C ILE A 137 -6.75 -9.33 10.20
N LYS A 138 -6.81 -10.53 9.62
CA LYS A 138 -7.90 -11.49 9.78
C LYS A 138 -7.32 -12.89 9.67
N SER A 139 -7.85 -13.87 10.42
CA SER A 139 -7.43 -15.27 10.28
C SER A 139 -7.60 -15.74 8.82
N GLY A 140 -6.59 -16.44 8.29
CA GLY A 140 -6.55 -16.90 6.91
C GLY A 140 -6.27 -15.81 5.86
N ARG A 141 -6.10 -14.54 6.24
CA ARG A 141 -5.75 -13.47 5.29
C ARG A 141 -4.26 -13.50 4.96
N ILE A 142 -3.97 -13.56 3.67
CA ILE A 142 -2.64 -13.43 3.08
C ILE A 142 -2.62 -12.13 2.29
N TRP A 143 -1.55 -11.36 2.44
CA TRP A 143 -1.31 -10.14 1.68
C TRP A 143 -0.23 -10.37 0.62
N TYR A 144 -0.39 -9.70 -0.51
CA TYR A 144 0.53 -9.69 -1.64
C TYR A 144 0.83 -8.25 -2.03
N GLU A 145 1.91 -8.04 -2.78
CA GLU A 145 2.28 -6.72 -3.29
C GLU A 145 2.55 -6.72 -4.80
N ALA A 146 2.33 -5.56 -5.42
CA ALA A 146 2.62 -5.30 -6.82
C ALA A 146 3.07 -3.85 -7.04
N ASP A 147 4.14 -3.67 -7.81
CA ASP A 147 4.56 -2.35 -8.30
C ASP A 147 3.52 -1.78 -9.24
N PHE A 148 3.38 -0.46 -9.31
CA PHE A 148 2.62 0.18 -10.38
C PHE A 148 3.29 1.47 -10.83
N ASP A 149 2.92 1.92 -12.03
CA ASP A 149 3.55 3.06 -12.73
C ASP A 149 5.09 2.96 -12.81
N TYR A 150 5.64 1.74 -12.83
CA TYR A 150 7.07 1.52 -13.14
C TYR A 150 7.29 1.76 -14.64
N LYS A 151 8.36 2.49 -14.97
CA LYS A 151 8.69 2.82 -16.37
C LYS A 151 10.03 2.20 -16.76
N TRP A 152 11.10 2.59 -16.08
CA TRP A 152 12.45 2.10 -16.33
C TRP A 152 13.34 2.43 -15.13
N GLY A 153 14.58 1.92 -15.13
CA GLY A 153 15.55 2.17 -14.06
C GLY A 153 15.18 1.48 -12.74
N TYR A 154 15.42 2.17 -11.63
CA TYR A 154 15.08 1.71 -10.29
C TYR A 154 13.56 1.65 -10.07
N ARG A 155 13.12 0.70 -9.24
CA ARG A 155 11.72 0.62 -8.80
C ARG A 155 11.34 1.91 -8.06
N ASN A 156 10.11 2.37 -8.27
CA ASN A 156 9.57 3.54 -7.58
C ASN A 156 9.06 3.18 -6.16
N ASN A 157 8.40 4.13 -5.48
CA ASN A 157 7.85 3.95 -4.13
C ASN A 157 6.36 3.53 -4.12
N LYS A 158 5.77 3.26 -5.28
CA LYS A 158 4.34 3.03 -5.45
C LYS A 158 4.02 1.53 -5.47
N ARG A 159 3.12 1.07 -4.59
CA ARG A 159 2.72 -0.34 -4.50
C ARG A 159 1.22 -0.49 -4.28
N LEU A 160 0.62 -1.47 -4.94
CA LEU A 160 -0.66 -2.02 -4.55
C LEU A 160 -0.42 -3.18 -3.58
N LEU A 161 -1.19 -3.22 -2.50
CA LEU A 161 -1.25 -4.31 -1.54
C LEU A 161 -2.63 -4.94 -1.63
N TYR A 162 -2.69 -6.21 -1.97
CA TYR A 162 -3.96 -6.91 -2.16
C TYR A 162 -4.00 -8.20 -1.37
N SER A 163 -5.19 -8.59 -0.90
CA SER A 163 -5.36 -9.80 -0.10
C SER A 163 -6.04 -10.91 -0.88
N ASN A 164 -5.82 -12.15 -0.43
CA ASN A 164 -6.54 -13.32 -0.93
C ASN A 164 -8.06 -13.25 -0.74
N ASP A 165 -8.56 -12.38 0.16
CA ASP A 165 -9.98 -12.14 0.38
C ASP A 165 -10.52 -10.84 -0.27
N GLY A 166 -9.80 -10.30 -1.26
CA GLY A 166 -10.32 -9.26 -2.18
C GLY A 166 -10.18 -7.81 -1.70
N LEU A 167 -9.43 -7.56 -0.62
CA LEU A 167 -9.07 -6.19 -0.25
C LEU A 167 -7.94 -5.70 -1.14
N VAL A 168 -7.95 -4.40 -1.47
CA VAL A 168 -6.90 -3.75 -2.24
C VAL A 168 -6.62 -2.39 -1.62
N PHE A 169 -5.35 -2.09 -1.39
CA PHE A 169 -4.86 -0.81 -0.88
C PHE A 169 -3.72 -0.32 -1.77
N ALA A 170 -3.54 1.00 -1.86
CA ALA A 170 -2.38 1.61 -2.53
C ALA A 170 -1.51 2.34 -1.51
N THR A 171 -0.19 2.30 -1.70
CA THR A 171 0.77 3.20 -1.07
C THR A 171 1.55 3.92 -2.16
N TYR A 172 1.79 5.22 -1.95
CA TYR A 172 2.57 6.08 -2.86
C TYR A 172 3.89 6.52 -2.24
N ASP A 173 4.16 6.11 -1.00
CA ASP A 173 5.27 6.56 -0.16
C ASP A 173 6.01 5.39 0.49
N HIS A 174 6.07 4.25 -0.22
CA HIS A 174 6.82 3.06 0.17
C HIS A 174 6.38 2.50 1.53
N TYR A 175 5.10 2.10 1.60
CA TYR A 175 4.46 1.43 2.73
C TYR A 175 4.36 2.28 4.01
N VAL A 176 4.43 3.61 3.89
CA VAL A 176 4.26 4.53 5.03
C VAL A 176 2.79 4.82 5.29
N SER A 177 2.02 5.12 4.24
CA SER A 177 0.58 5.33 4.31
C SER A 177 -0.17 4.58 3.23
N PHE A 178 -1.48 4.45 3.41
CA PHE A 178 -2.32 3.61 2.58
C PHE A 178 -3.65 4.27 2.22
N TYR A 179 -4.16 3.91 1.06
CA TYR A 179 -5.47 4.31 0.55
C TYR A 179 -6.24 3.04 0.21
N GLU A 180 -7.50 2.93 0.65
CA GLU A 180 -8.35 1.80 0.23
C GLU A 180 -8.78 1.98 -1.24
N ILE A 181 -8.68 0.93 -2.05
CA ILE A 181 -9.20 0.94 -3.41
C ILE A 181 -10.62 0.36 -3.43
N ILE A 182 -11.58 1.16 -3.92
CA ILE A 182 -13.01 0.83 -3.93
C ILE A 182 -13.57 0.60 -5.34
#